data_AF-A0A523D6R4-F1
#
_entry.id   AF-A0A523D6R4-F1
#
_cell.length_a   1.000
_cell.length_b   1.000
_cell.length_c   1.000
_cell.angle_alpha   90.00
_cell.angle_beta   90.00
_cell.angle_gamma   90.00
#
_symmetry.space_group_name_H-M   'P 1'
#
loop_
_entity.id
_entity.type
_entity.pdbx_description
1 polymer ?
#
loop_
_entity_poly.entity_id
_entity_poly.type
_entity_poly.pdbx_seq_one_letter_code
_entity_poly.pdbx_strand_id
1 'polypeptide(L)' 'MTLEAEIKVNMDLEAEIERKKERAKIKAITNLGRYKFMNFGYWAAVWIHLNQLSLKKDPNPFKDFVDHARYLTNNKGEDE' A
#
# COMPACT_ATOMS: atom_id res chain seq x y z
N MET A 1 -11.75 32.04 1.40
CA MET A 1 -12.49 30.92 2.04
C MET A 1 -12.44 31.12 3.54
N THR A 2 -13.40 30.58 4.30
CA THR A 2 -13.35 30.57 5.77
C THR A 2 -12.47 29.41 6.25
N LEU A 3 -11.84 29.55 7.43
CA LEU A 3 -10.99 28.51 8.05
C LEU A 3 -11.72 27.16 8.20
N GLU A 4 -13.00 27.21 8.54
CA GLU A 4 -13.86 26.02 8.66
C GLU A 4 -13.99 25.25 7.34
N ALA A 5 -14.07 25.97 6.21
CA ALA A 5 -14.15 25.34 4.89
C ALA A 5 -12.84 24.62 4.53
N GLU A 6 -11.69 25.20 4.86
CA GLU A 6 -10.38 24.57 4.62
C GLU A 6 -10.18 23.33 5.48
N ILE A 7 -10.56 23.38 6.76
CA ILE A 7 -10.51 22.21 7.67
C ILE A 7 -11.37 21.08 7.12
N LYS A 8 -12.61 21.39 6.71
CA LYS A 8 -13.51 20.40 6.14
C LYS A 8 -12.94 19.76 4.88
N VAL A 9 -12.38 20.55 3.97
CA VAL A 9 -11.75 20.04 2.74
C VAL A 9 -10.59 19.10 3.06
N ASN A 10 -9.72 19.47 4.01
CA ASN A 10 -8.61 18.61 4.40
C ASN A 10 -9.07 17.29 5.04
N MET A 11 -10.10 17.33 5.88
CA MET A 11 -10.71 16.11 6.43
C MET A 11 -11.32 15.23 5.34
N ASP A 12 -12.04 15.81 4.39
CA ASP A 12 -12.67 15.08 3.28
C ASP A 12 -11.60 14.44 2.37
N LEU A 13 -10.48 15.14 2.13
CA LEU A 13 -9.34 14.63 1.37
C LEU A 13 -8.65 13.46 2.07
N GLU A 14 -8.44 13.55 3.38
CA GLU A 14 -7.83 12.47 4.17
C GLU A 14 -8.71 11.22 4.16
N ALA A 15 -10.03 11.38 4.37
CA ALA A 15 -10.98 10.28 4.28
C ALA A 15 -10.96 9.58 2.91
N GLU A 16 -10.78 10.36 1.84
CA GLU A 16 -10.66 9.82 0.49
C GLU A 16 -9.34 9.07 0.26
N ILE A 17 -8.23 9.57 0.80
CA ILE A 17 -6.94 8.88 0.76
C ILE A 17 -7.03 7.53 1.47
N GLU A 18 -7.62 7.49 2.67
CA GLU A 18 -7.82 6.25 3.43
C GLU A 18 -8.66 5.23 2.66
N ARG A 19 -9.77 5.66 2.05
CA ARG A 19 -10.61 4.79 1.20
C ARG A 19 -9.83 4.23 0.01
N LYS A 20 -9.00 5.06 -0.64
CA LYS A 20 -8.17 4.64 -1.78
C LYS A 20 -7.05 3.71 -1.35
N LYS A 21 -6.42 3.93 -0.19
CA LYS A 21 -5.43 3.00 0.41
C LYS A 21 -6.08 1.64 0.62
N GLU A 22 -7.22 1.57 1.29
CA GLU A 22 -7.89 0.29 1.53
C GLU A 22 -8.21 -0.45 0.23
N ARG A 23 -8.73 0.27 -0.77
CA ARG A 23 -9.00 -0.31 -2.09
C ARG A 23 -7.74 -0.83 -2.78
N ALA A 24 -6.64 -0.07 -2.72
CA ALA A 24 -5.35 -0.49 -3.30
C ALA A 24 -4.81 -1.74 -2.60
N LYS A 25 -4.89 -1.81 -1.27
CA LYS A 25 -4.50 -2.97 -0.46
C LYS A 25 -5.28 -4.22 -0.89
N ILE A 26 -6.61 -4.15 -0.91
CA ILE A 26 -7.49 -5.27 -1.30
C ILE A 26 -7.15 -5.75 -2.72
N LYS A 27 -6.97 -4.82 -3.67
CA LYS A 27 -6.64 -5.18 -5.05
C LYS A 27 -5.25 -5.81 -5.17
N ALA A 28 -4.25 -5.30 -4.45
CA ALA A 28 -2.91 -5.88 -4.45
C ALA A 28 -2.95 -7.33 -3.95
N ILE A 29 -3.52 -7.58 -2.77
CA ILE A 29 -3.63 -8.92 -2.16
C ILE A 29 -4.44 -9.87 -3.07
N THR A 30 -5.56 -9.40 -3.62
CA THR A 30 -6.39 -10.20 -4.55
C THR A 30 -5.62 -10.59 -5.82
N ASN A 31 -4.80 -9.70 -6.37
CA ASN A 31 -3.99 -10.02 -7.54
C ASN A 31 -2.81 -10.94 -7.21
N LEU A 32 -2.21 -10.79 -6.02
CA LEU A 32 -1.16 -11.67 -5.51
C LEU A 32 -1.67 -13.12 -5.43
N GLY A 33 -2.83 -13.33 -4.81
CA GLY A 33 -3.46 -14.66 -4.71
C GLY A 33 -3.91 -15.27 -6.05
N ARG A 34 -3.85 -14.51 -7.15
CA ARG A 34 -4.20 -14.95 -8.52
C ARG A 34 -2.98 -15.01 -9.44
N TYR A 35 -1.76 -14.93 -8.91
CA TYR A 35 -0.52 -14.89 -9.68
C TYR A 35 -0.45 -13.74 -10.72
N LYS A 36 -1.23 -12.67 -10.51
CA LYS A 36 -1.22 -11.47 -11.38
C LYS A 36 -0.17 -10.48 -10.89
N PHE A 37 1.10 -10.88 -10.92
CA PHE A 37 2.20 -10.15 -10.28
C PHE A 37 2.36 -8.71 -10.78
N MET A 38 2.17 -8.45 -12.07
CA MET A 38 2.21 -7.09 -12.62
C MET A 38 1.13 -6.19 -11.99
N ASN A 39 -0.10 -6.71 -11.84
CA ASN A 39 -1.18 -5.97 -11.20
C ASN A 39 -0.97 -5.83 -9.70
N PHE A 40 -0.43 -6.87 -9.04
CA PHE A 40 -0.05 -6.78 -7.63
C PHE A 40 0.94 -5.63 -7.41
N GLY A 41 2.05 -5.60 -8.18
CA GLY A 41 3.05 -4.54 -8.09
C GLY A 41 2.47 -3.15 -8.34
N TYR A 42 1.60 -3.02 -9.35
CA TYR A 42 0.88 -1.77 -9.62
C TYR A 42 0.05 -1.30 -8.41
N TRP A 43 -0.82 -2.15 -7.85
CA TRP A 43 -1.67 -1.76 -6.73
C TRP A 43 -0.87 -1.56 -5.43
N ALA A 44 0.22 -2.30 -5.22
CA ALA A 44 1.11 -2.10 -4.08
C ALA A 44 1.81 -0.73 -4.16
N ALA A 45 2.31 -0.35 -5.33
CA ALA A 45 2.90 0.97 -5.56
C ALA A 45 1.88 2.10 -5.34
N VAL A 46 0.64 1.94 -5.82
CA VAL A 46 -0.46 2.88 -5.55
C VAL A 46 -0.71 3.02 -4.04
N TRP A 47 -0.73 1.92 -3.29
CA TRP A 47 -0.90 1.97 -1.84
C TRP A 47 0.23 2.75 -1.16
N ILE A 48 1.49 2.46 -1.51
CA ILE A 48 2.66 3.15 -0.95
C ILE A 48 2.58 4.65 -1.23
N HIS A 49 2.26 5.04 -2.46
CA HIS A 49 2.12 6.44 -2.85
C HIS A 49 1.01 7.15 -2.06
N LEU A 50 -0.16 6.53 -1.91
CA LEU A 50 -1.25 7.11 -1.11
C LEU A 50 -0.87 7.19 0.38
N ASN A 51 -0.17 6.20 0.91
CA ASN A 51 0.33 6.24 2.29
C ASN A 51 1.36 7.37 2.49
N GLN A 52 2.16 7.70 1.48
CA GLN A 52 3.06 8.85 1.50
C GLN A 52 2.32 10.20 1.48
N LEU A 53 1.15 10.27 0.85
CA LEU A 53 0.31 11.48 0.81
C LEU A 53 -0.57 11.66 2.06
N SER A 54 -0.98 10.57 2.70
CA SER A 54 -1.81 10.60 3.92
C SER A 54 -1.11 11.30 5.09
N LEU A 55 -1.87 12.05 5.89
CA LEU A 55 -1.41 12.60 7.16
C LEU A 55 -1.13 11.48 8.18
N LYS A 56 -1.79 10.32 8.04
CA LYS A 56 -1.64 9.15 8.89
C LYS A 56 -0.91 8.00 8.18
N LYS A 57 0.34 7.77 8.58
CA LYS A 57 1.13 6.65 8.04
C LYS A 57 0.66 5.32 8.63
N ASP A 58 0.29 4.39 7.75
CA ASP A 58 0.04 3.00 8.13
C ASP A 58 1.29 2.13 7.93
N PRO A 59 1.44 1.05 8.73
CA PRO A 59 2.39 -0.01 8.45
C PRO A 59 2.16 -0.62 7.06
N ASN A 60 3.24 -0.95 6.35
CA ASN A 60 3.13 -1.55 5.02
C ASN A 60 2.49 -2.95 5.09
N PRO A 61 1.32 -3.18 4.48
CA PRO A 61 0.62 -4.46 4.55
C PRO A 61 1.31 -5.57 3.75
N PHE A 62 2.32 -5.24 2.94
CA PHE A 62 3.09 -6.19 2.13
C PHE A 62 4.44 -6.54 2.75
N LYS A 63 4.75 -5.99 3.94
CA LYS A 63 6.08 -6.12 4.57
C LYS A 63 6.47 -7.58 4.76
N ASP A 64 5.58 -8.41 5.28
CA ASP A 64 5.88 -9.81 5.57
C ASP A 64 6.19 -10.61 4.30
N PHE A 65 5.50 -10.32 3.19
CA PHE A 65 5.78 -10.94 1.88
C PHE A 65 7.19 -10.56 1.40
N VAL A 66 7.55 -9.29 1.53
CA VAL A 66 8.88 -8.80 1.13
C VAL A 66 9.97 -9.39 2.00
N ASP A 67 9.76 -9.46 3.30
CA ASP A 67 10.73 -10.02 4.24
C ASP A 67 10.93 -11.52 4.01
N HIS A 68 9.85 -12.26 3.74
CA HIS A 68 9.96 -13.66 3.35
C HIS A 68 10.69 -13.83 2.01
N ALA A 69 10.39 -13.00 1.01
CA ALA A 69 11.11 -13.02 -0.25
C ALA A 69 12.61 -12.72 -0.07
N ARG A 70 12.95 -11.74 0.77
CA ARG A 70 14.35 -11.41 1.14
C ARG A 70 15.05 -12.56 1.82
N TYR A 71 14.37 -13.23 2.76
CA TYR A 71 14.89 -14.41 3.42
C TYR A 71 15.23 -15.49 2.39
N LEU A 72 14.32 -15.80 1.47
CA LEU A 72 14.56 -16.79 0.42
C LEU A 72 15.68 -16.38 -0.53
N THR A 73 15.81 -15.09 -0.88
CA THR A 73 16.88 -14.64 -1.79
C THR A 73 18.26 -14.63 -1.13
N ASN A 74 18.34 -14.36 0.17
CA ASN A 74 19.61 -14.27 0.88
C ASN A 74 20.15 -15.65 1.31
N ASN A 75 19.26 -16.62 1.53
CA ASN A 75 19.63 -17.99 1.90
C ASN A 75 19.68 -18.96 0.72
N LYS A 76 19.60 -18.46 -0.52
CA LYS A 76 19.67 -19.26 -1.76
C LYS A 76 21.03 -19.91 -2.03
N GLY A 77 22.06 -19.63 -1.22
CA GLY A 77 23.40 -20.17 -1.38
C GLY A 77 23.69 -21.48 -0.63
N GLU A 78 22.71 -22.08 0.06
CA GLU A 78 22.92 -23.32 0.83
C GLU A 78 22.45 -24.60 0.12
N ASP A 79 21.69 -24.48 -0.98
CA ASP A 79 21.04 -25.61 -1.67
C ASP A 79 21.39 -25.74 -3.19
N GLU A 80 22.29 -24.92 -3.73
CA GLU A 80 22.85 -25.03 -5.10
C GLU A 80 24.32 -25.46 -5.08
#